data_AF-A0ABC9TUW9-F1
#
_entry.id   AF-A0ABC9TUW9-F1
#
_cell.length_a   1.000
_cell.length_b   1.000
_cell.length_c   1.000
_cell.angle_alpha   90.00
_cell.angle_beta   90.00
_cell.angle_gamma   90.00
#
_symmetry.space_group_name_H-M   'P 1'
#
loop_
_entity.id
_entity.type
_entity.pdbx_description
1 polymer ?
#
loop_
_entity_poly.entity_id
_entity_poly.type
_entity_poly.pdbx_seq_one_letter_code
_entity_poly.pdbx_strand_id
1 'polypeptide(L)'
;MMTLMLRIVLIVVSVATTILIMRRIRQSKLQIEDSIFWIGFSFILILFSIFPQLPAILARLAGTYTTANFIFLSVIFLLIVKMFHMSIKMSQLETRVKELVQEMALEENRRAQEEKEKRIEWESGVSEHVSE
;
A
#
# COMPACT_ATOMS: atom_id res chain seq x y z
N MET A 1 -12.06 -5.59 -40.20
CA MET A 1 -10.65 -5.24 -39.92
C MET A 1 -10.46 -4.47 -38.61
N MET A 2 -11.37 -3.54 -38.24
CA MET A 2 -11.25 -2.73 -37.00
C MET A 2 -11.47 -3.49 -35.68
N THR A 3 -12.35 -4.50 -35.67
CA THR A 3 -12.66 -5.31 -34.48
C THR A 3 -11.50 -6.19 -34.02
N LEU A 4 -10.59 -6.58 -34.92
CA LEU A 4 -9.52 -7.53 -34.62
C LEU A 4 -8.34 -6.83 -33.91
N MET A 5 -7.97 -5.63 -34.36
CA MET A 5 -7.01 -4.75 -33.68
C MET A 5 -7.44 -4.43 -32.24
N LEU A 6 -8.69 -3.98 -32.05
CA LEU A 6 -9.20 -3.66 -30.72
C LEU A 6 -9.25 -4.87 -29.80
N ARG A 7 -9.60 -6.06 -30.32
CA ARG A 7 -9.63 -7.31 -29.53
C ARG A 7 -8.23 -7.73 -29.09
N ILE A 8 -7.24 -7.61 -29.98
CA ILE A 8 -5.83 -7.89 -29.64
C ILE A 8 -5.34 -6.90 -28.59
N VAL A 9 -5.59 -5.60 -28.77
CA VAL A 9 -5.20 -4.57 -27.79
C VAL A 9 -5.86 -4.82 -26.43
N LEU A 10 -7.16 -5.16 -26.41
CA LEU A 10 -7.87 -5.50 -25.17
C LEU A 10 -7.29 -6.73 -24.49
N ILE A 11 -6.95 -7.77 -25.25
CA ILE A 11 -6.33 -8.99 -24.70
C ILE A 11 -4.95 -8.64 -24.12
N VAL A 12 -4.11 -7.89 -24.85
CA VAL A 12 -2.78 -7.49 -24.39
C VAL A 12 -2.88 -6.62 -23.13
N VAL A 13 -3.77 -5.63 -23.11
CA VAL A 13 -3.99 -4.77 -21.94
C VAL A 13 -4.52 -5.59 -20.76
N SER A 14 -5.48 -6.49 -20.98
CA SER A 14 -6.01 -7.37 -19.93
C SER A 14 -4.93 -8.28 -19.34
N VAL A 15 -4.14 -8.93 -20.19
CA VAL A 15 -3.04 -9.81 -19.77
C VAL A 15 -1.95 -8.99 -19.06
N ALA A 16 -1.58 -7.83 -19.59
CA ALA A 16 -0.62 -6.93 -18.95
C ALA A 16 -1.11 -6.47 -17.58
N THR A 17 -2.38 -6.08 -17.47
CA THR A 17 -3.00 -5.67 -16.20
C THR A 17 -3.00 -6.83 -15.20
N THR A 18 -3.33 -8.03 -15.65
CA THR A 18 -3.31 -9.25 -14.83
C THR A 18 -1.89 -9.57 -14.34
N ILE A 19 -0.88 -9.48 -15.21
CA ILE A 19 0.53 -9.70 -14.84
C ILE A 19 1.02 -8.63 -13.87
N LEU A 20 0.65 -7.36 -14.05
CA LEU A 20 1.00 -6.27 -13.14
C LEU A 20 0.39 -6.48 -11.76
N ILE A 21 -0.89 -6.85 -11.69
CA ILE A 21 -1.59 -7.17 -10.43
C ILE A 21 -0.93 -8.39 -9.76
N MET A 22 -0.63 -9.45 -10.51
CA MET A 22 0.01 -10.66 -9.99
C MET A 22 1.43 -10.39 -9.48
N ARG A 23 2.21 -9.54 -10.17
CA ARG A 23 3.53 -9.08 -9.71
C ARG A 23 3.43 -8.23 -8.44
N ARG A 24 2.45 -7.32 -8.37
CA ARG A 24 2.19 -6.48 -7.18
C ARG A 24 1.78 -7.34 -5.98
N ILE A 25 0.97 -8.38 -6.20
CA ILE A 25 0.60 -9.37 -5.18
C ILE A 25 1.83 -10.10 -4.64
N ARG A 26 2.75 -10.56 -5.50
CA ARG A 26 3.93 -11.33 -5.08
C ARG A 26 4.97 -10.51 -4.29
N GLN A 27 4.99 -9.19 -4.45
CA GLN A 27 5.86 -8.27 -3.69
C GLN A 27 5.27 -7.89 -2.31
N SER A 28 3.99 -8.18 -2.08
CA SER A 28 3.28 -7.84 -0.86
C SER A 28 3.27 -9.01 0.12
N LYS A 29 4.35 -9.13 0.91
CA LYS A 29 4.25 -9.76 2.26
C LYS A 29 3.22 -9.04 3.17
N LEU A 30 2.66 -7.90 2.71
CA LEU A 30 1.57 -7.13 3.30
C LEU A 30 0.16 -7.78 3.18
N GLN A 31 0.01 -8.92 2.50
CA GLN A 31 -1.31 -9.55 2.30
C GLN A 31 -1.91 -10.26 3.52
N ILE A 32 -1.15 -10.46 4.60
CA ILE A 32 -1.68 -11.12 5.81
C ILE A 32 -2.77 -10.26 6.45
N GLU A 33 -2.58 -8.95 6.50
CA GLU A 33 -3.51 -8.02 7.13
C GLU A 33 -4.82 -7.88 6.32
N ASP A 34 -4.71 -7.79 5.00
CA ASP A 34 -5.88 -7.75 4.10
C ASP A 34 -6.66 -9.07 4.11
N SER A 35 -5.96 -10.21 4.16
CA SER A 35 -6.59 -11.53 4.17
C SER A 35 -7.36 -11.78 5.46
N ILE A 36 -6.83 -11.33 6.61
CA ILE A 36 -7.54 -11.42 7.90
C ILE A 36 -8.85 -10.61 7.88
N PHE A 37 -8.84 -9.40 7.31
CA PHE A 37 -10.06 -8.61 7.16
C PHE A 37 -11.09 -9.31 6.28
N TRP A 38 -10.66 -9.87 5.15
CA TRP A 38 -11.54 -10.62 4.24
C TRP A 38 -12.11 -11.89 4.88
N ILE A 39 -11.30 -12.63 5.62
CA ILE A 39 -11.74 -13.82 6.37
C ILE A 39 -12.77 -13.43 7.43
N GLY A 40 -12.52 -12.36 8.19
CA GLY A 40 -13.49 -11.83 9.16
C GLY A 40 -14.79 -11.33 8.50
N PHE A 41 -14.67 -10.66 7.36
CA PHE A 41 -15.83 -10.21 6.57
C PHE A 41 -16.67 -11.37 6.05
N SER A 42 -16.03 -12.43 5.53
CA SER A 42 -16.70 -13.67 5.13
C SER A 42 -17.37 -14.36 6.33
N PHE A 43 -16.76 -14.34 7.51
CA PHE A 43 -17.36 -14.89 8.73
C PHE A 43 -18.62 -14.11 9.14
N ILE A 44 -18.58 -12.77 9.11
CA ILE A 44 -19.76 -11.92 9.39
C ILE A 44 -20.88 -12.18 8.38
N LEU A 45 -20.54 -12.35 7.09
CA LEU A 45 -21.50 -12.70 6.05
C LEU A 45 -22.18 -14.06 6.31
N ILE A 46 -21.42 -15.07 6.72
CA ILE A 46 -21.97 -16.37 7.11
C ILE A 46 -22.90 -16.20 8.31
N LEU A 47 -22.52 -15.40 9.30
CA LEU A 47 -23.36 -15.11 10.47
C LEU A 47 -24.70 -14.47 10.06
N PHE A 48 -24.67 -13.49 9.15
CA PHE A 48 -25.87 -12.86 8.60
C PHE A 48 -26.71 -13.81 7.74
N SER A 49 -26.06 -14.75 7.04
CA SER A 49 -26.75 -15.78 6.26
C SER A 49 -27.50 -16.78 7.14
N ILE A 50 -26.95 -17.12 8.32
CA ILE A 50 -27.60 -18.03 9.27
C ILE A 50 -28.68 -17.29 10.07
N PHE A 51 -28.43 -16.03 10.41
CA PHE A 51 -29.37 -15.18 11.16
C PHE A 51 -29.79 -13.94 10.36
N PRO A 52 -30.76 -14.07 9.44
CA PRO A 52 -31.25 -12.92 8.64
C PRO A 52 -31.99 -11.86 9.47
N GLN A 53 -32.25 -12.16 10.75
CA GLN A 53 -32.95 -11.28 11.68
C GLN A 53 -32.14 -10.01 12.03
N LEU A 54 -30.80 -10.11 12.11
CA LEU A 54 -29.93 -8.96 12.42
C LEU A 54 -29.97 -7.87 11.33
N PRO A 55 -29.70 -8.17 10.05
CA PRO A 55 -29.83 -7.17 8.98
C PRO A 55 -31.28 -6.71 8.80
N ALA A 56 -32.28 -7.55 9.10
CA ALA A 56 -33.69 -7.16 9.02
C ALA A 56 -34.09 -6.12 10.08
N ILE A 57 -33.56 -6.19 11.30
CA ILE A 57 -33.79 -5.18 12.35
C ILE A 57 -33.09 -3.86 12.00
N LEU A 58 -31.84 -3.93 11.53
CA LEU A 58 -31.10 -2.76 11.09
C LEU A 58 -31.76 -2.05 9.90
N ALA A 59 -32.28 -2.80 8.92
CA ALA A 59 -33.02 -2.24 7.79
C ALA A 59 -34.33 -1.56 8.20
N ARG A 60 -35.03 -2.10 9.22
CA ARG A 60 -36.22 -1.43 9.80
C ARG A 60 -35.86 -0.15 10.54
N LEU A 61 -34.75 -0.14 11.27
CA LEU A 61 -34.26 1.05 11.98
C LEU A 61 -33.80 2.14 11.01
N ALA A 62 -33.17 1.75 9.89
CA ALA A 62 -32.69 2.66 8.86
C ALA A 62 -33.77 3.14 7.87
N GLY A 63 -34.97 2.56 7.90
CA GLY A 63 -36.12 3.01 7.08
C GLY A 63 -36.04 2.69 5.58
N THR A 64 -35.22 1.71 5.17
CA THR A 64 -35.06 1.35 3.74
C THR A 64 -36.14 0.38 3.26
N TYR A 65 -36.63 0.56 2.03
CA TYR A 65 -37.70 -0.27 1.42
C TYR A 65 -37.40 -1.77 1.35
N THR A 66 -36.12 -2.17 1.23
CA THR A 66 -35.70 -3.59 1.18
C THR A 66 -34.45 -3.81 2.01
N THR A 67 -34.43 -4.89 2.79
CA THR A 67 -33.26 -5.32 3.59
C THR A 67 -32.00 -5.49 2.75
N ALA A 68 -32.13 -5.90 1.48
CA ALA A 68 -31.03 -6.03 0.55
C ALA A 68 -30.33 -4.69 0.24
N ASN A 69 -31.09 -3.60 0.06
CA ASN A 69 -30.51 -2.28 -0.23
C ASN A 69 -29.70 -1.74 0.95
N PHE A 70 -30.17 -1.99 2.18
CA PHE A 70 -29.42 -1.63 3.39
C PHE A 70 -28.10 -2.40 3.51
N ILE A 71 -28.11 -3.70 3.23
CA ILE A 71 -26.89 -4.53 3.21
C ILE A 71 -25.93 -3.98 2.14
N PHE A 72 -26.41 -3.70 0.93
CA PHE A 72 -25.60 -3.12 -0.13
C PHE A 72 -24.94 -1.80 0.27
N LEU A 73 -25.72 -0.87 0.83
CA LEU A 73 -25.22 0.42 1.28
C LEU A 73 -24.18 0.26 2.40
N SER A 74 -24.43 -0.65 3.34
CA SER A 74 -23.50 -0.97 4.43
C SER A 74 -22.19 -1.58 3.91
N VAL A 75 -22.25 -2.47 2.91
CA VAL A 75 -21.06 -3.07 2.28
C VAL A 75 -20.26 -2.01 1.52
N ILE A 76 -20.92 -1.16 0.74
CA ILE A 76 -20.26 -0.05 0.03
C ILE A 76 -19.60 0.92 1.03
N PHE A 77 -20.30 1.26 2.11
CA PHE A 77 -19.76 2.10 3.18
C PHE A 77 -18.51 1.47 3.83
N LEU A 78 -18.58 0.19 4.21
CA LEU A 78 -17.44 -0.56 4.76
C LEU A 78 -16.27 -0.61 3.77
N LEU A 79 -16.55 -0.80 2.48
CA LEU A 79 -15.53 -0.79 1.44
C LEU A 79 -14.83 0.57 1.33
N ILE A 80 -15.58 1.68 1.39
CA ILE A 80 -15.00 3.03 1.38
C ILE A 80 -14.09 3.24 2.60
N VAL A 81 -14.57 2.88 3.79
CA VAL A 81 -13.76 2.97 5.02
C VAL A 81 -12.50 2.12 4.90
N LYS A 82 -12.60 0.89 4.39
CA LYS A 82 -11.45 0.02 4.14
C LYS A 82 -10.48 0.65 3.14
N MET A 83 -10.99 1.23 2.06
CA MET A 83 -10.19 1.91 1.04
C MET A 83 -9.44 3.11 1.64
N PHE A 84 -10.09 3.85 2.54
CA PHE A 84 -9.46 4.95 3.28
C PHE A 84 -8.36 4.46 4.22
N HIS A 85 -8.59 3.39 4.98
CA HIS A 85 -7.54 2.78 5.82
C HIS A 85 -6.35 2.30 4.98
N MET A 86 -6.61 1.70 3.82
CA MET A 86 -5.56 1.30 2.88
C MET A 86 -4.78 2.50 2.35
N SER A 87 -5.48 3.61 2.06
CA SER A 87 -4.85 4.88 1.64
C SER A 87 -3.95 5.47 2.73
N ILE A 88 -4.40 5.47 3.99
CA ILE A 88 -3.59 5.94 5.13
C ILE A 88 -2.33 5.08 5.31
N LYS A 89 -2.47 3.75 5.28
CA LYS A 89 -1.32 2.84 5.39
C LYS A 89 -0.31 3.07 4.27
N MET A 90 -0.80 3.28 3.04
CA MET A 90 0.04 3.63 1.90
C MET A 90 0.77 4.95 2.12
N SER A 91 0.08 5.97 2.61
CA SER A 91 0.65 7.29 2.92
C SER A 91 1.76 7.19 3.98
N GLN A 92 1.51 6.46 5.07
CA GLN A 92 2.52 6.23 6.12
C GLN A 92 3.75 5.48 5.60
N LEU A 93 3.54 4.49 4.72
CA LEU A 93 4.63 3.75 4.12
C LEU A 93 5.50 4.65 3.24
N GLU A 94 4.88 5.54 2.46
CA GLU A 94 5.61 6.52 1.66
C GLU A 94 6.43 7.50 2.52
N THR A 95 5.86 7.98 3.64
CA THR A 95 6.59 8.84 4.59
C THR A 95 7.81 8.15 5.16
N ARG A 96 7.66 6.91 5.66
CA ARG A 96 8.81 6.16 6.23
C ARG A 96 9.90 5.89 5.20
N VAL A 97 9.52 5.60 3.95
CA VAL A 97 10.51 5.43 2.87
C VAL A 97 11.27 6.73 2.62
N LYS A 98 10.59 7.89 2.62
CA LYS A 98 11.26 9.19 2.46
C LYS A 98 12.23 9.47 3.62
N GLU A 99 11.81 9.21 4.85
CA GLU A 99 12.66 9.39 6.05
C GLU A 99 13.93 8.52 5.97
N LEU A 100 13.79 7.24 5.64
CA LEU A 100 14.93 6.32 5.50
C LEU A 100 15.90 6.78 4.40
N VAL A 101 15.38 7.24 3.26
CA VAL A 101 16.23 7.75 2.17
C VAL A 101 16.97 9.02 2.61
N GLN A 102 16.32 9.90 3.38
CA GLN A 102 16.97 11.09 3.91
C GLN A 102 18.05 10.76 4.94
N GLU A 103 17.78 9.81 5.84
CA GLU A 103 18.76 9.35 6.84
C GLU A 103 19.99 8.74 6.15
N MET A 104 19.78 7.91 5.12
CA MET A 104 20.88 7.39 4.30
C MET A 104 21.70 8.49 3.62
N ALA A 105 21.04 9.50 3.04
CA ALA A 105 21.72 10.61 2.37
C ALA A 105 22.54 11.47 3.35
N LEU A 106 22.03 11.70 4.56
CA LEU A 106 22.76 12.43 5.61
C LEU A 106 23.96 11.63 6.10
N GLU A 107 23.81 10.32 6.30
CA GLU A 107 24.91 9.48 6.74
C GLU A 107 26.02 9.38 5.69
N GLU A 108 25.67 9.26 4.40
CA GLU A 108 26.64 9.27 3.31
C GLU A 108 27.41 10.59 3.24
N ASN A 109 26.72 11.73 3.40
CA ASN A 109 27.36 13.04 3.42
C ASN A 109 28.31 13.21 4.62
N ARG A 110 27.93 12.69 5.80
CA ARG A 110 28.79 12.71 7.00
C ARG A 110 30.09 11.92 6.78
N ARG A 111 29.99 10.71 6.22
CA ARG A 111 31.17 9.89 5.89
C ARG A 111 32.09 10.60 4.90
N ALA A 112 31.53 11.25 3.88
CA ALA A 112 32.30 12.01 2.90
C ALA A 112 33.02 13.23 3.52
N GLN A 113 32.46 13.85 4.57
CA GLN A 113 33.13 14.93 5.31
C GLN A 113 34.28 14.40 6.18
N GLU A 114 34.07 13.30 6.91
CA GLU A 114 35.12 12.67 7.74
C GLU A 114 36.34 12.24 6.89
N GLU A 115 36.10 11.73 5.67
CA GLU A 115 37.19 11.39 4.74
C GLU A 115 37.95 12.64 4.26
N LYS A 116 37.24 13.75 4.00
CA LYS A 116 37.88 15.01 3.62
C LYS A 116 38.72 15.59 4.76
N GLU A 117 38.22 15.56 6.00
CA GLU A 117 38.96 16.03 7.17
C GLU A 117 40.25 15.24 7.39
N LYS A 118 40.18 13.90 7.33
CA LYS A 118 41.38 13.04 7.41
C LYS A 118 42.39 13.32 6.30
N ARG A 119 41.91 13.63 5.09
CA ARG A 119 42.76 13.97 3.94
C ARG A 119 43.48 15.30 4.15
N ILE A 120 42.79 16.30 4.68
CA ILE A 120 43.38 17.61 5.01
C ILE A 120 44.41 17.46 6.14
N GLU A 121 44.11 16.70 7.18
CA GLU A 121 45.04 16.44 8.29
C GLU A 121 46.32 15.74 7.81
N TRP A 122 46.19 14.72 6.95
CA TRP A 122 47.32 14.06 6.30
C TRP A 122 48.16 15.02 5.43
N GLU A 123 47.51 15.84 4.59
CA GLU A 123 48.21 16.82 3.73
C GLU A 123 48.94 17.90 4.54
N SER A 124 48.37 18.30 5.68
CA SER A 124 48.94 19.28 6.61
C SER A 124 50.18 18.71 7.32
N GLY A 125 50.10 17.49 7.86
CA GLY A 125 51.23 16.83 8.53
C GLY A 125 52.37 16.46 7.56
N VAL A 126 52.06 16.14 6.30
CA VAL A 126 53.08 15.92 5.27
C VAL A 126 53.80 17.24 4.91
N SER A 127 53.07 18.35 4.81
CA SER A 127 53.69 19.66 4.54
C SER A 127 54.64 20.10 5.66
N GLU A 128 54.31 19.80 6.91
CA GLU A 128 55.12 20.18 8.07
C GLU A 128 56.41 19.35 8.14
N HIS A 129 56.34 18.04 7.85
CA HIS A 129 57.53 17.16 7.82
C HIS A 129 58.44 17.31 6.60
N VAL A 130 57.98 17.89 5.49
CA VAL A 130 58.83 18.17 4.31
C VAL A 130 59.58 19.50 4.45
N SER A 131 59.23 20.32 5.44
CA SER A 131 59.81 21.64 5.68
C SER A 131 61.01 21.65 6.64
N GLU A 132 61.24 20.56 7.38
CA GLU A 132 62.39 20.33 8.27
C GLU A 132 63.53 19.56 7.56
#